data_AF-A0A964XYI1-F1
#
_entry.id   AF-A0A964XYI1-F1
#
_cell.length_a   1.000
_cell.length_b   1.000
_cell.length_c   1.000
_cell.angle_alpha   90.00
_cell.angle_beta   90.00
_cell.angle_gamma   90.00
#
_symmetry.space_group_name_H-M   'P 1'
#
loop_
_entity.id
_entity.type
_entity.pdbx_description
1 polymer ?
#
loop_
_entity_poly.entity_id
_entity_poly.type
_entity_poly.pdbx_seq_one_letter_code
_entity_poly.pdbx_strand_id
1 'polypeptide(L)'
;MNRLLLVGAALLLPGVVAAQATLSPDLLNRLPANQVTELDGQIYVRVMDQRRGATQALERLLINRASVMAGHWLCNFSPKPNQRLEVSLQGVNLIHSYESSGSMEVVIRLKKQKPDCVVQTVASSPPPVAATPLPQAPPETTSPSASALPSLPNASTPPASPAPSTDANGGGFKVRAYSKEY
;
A
#
# COMPACT_ATOMS: atom_id res chain seq x y z
N MET A 1 57.68 -4.87 43.17
CA MET A 1 57.85 -3.62 42.40
C MET A 1 57.25 -3.83 41.00
N ASN A 2 56.36 -2.91 40.59
CA ASN A 2 56.00 -2.47 39.22
C ASN A 2 55.51 -3.50 38.17
N ARG A 3 54.23 -3.43 37.79
CA ARG A 3 53.60 -2.61 36.70
C ARG A 3 53.73 -3.31 35.33
N LEU A 4 52.66 -3.81 34.72
CA LEU A 4 51.56 -3.12 34.01
C LEU A 4 51.77 -3.27 32.49
N LEU A 5 50.86 -3.97 31.79
CA LEU A 5 50.29 -3.52 30.51
C LEU A 5 49.16 -4.47 30.05
N LEU A 6 47.93 -3.96 30.15
CA LEU A 6 46.81 -4.35 29.30
C LEU A 6 47.10 -3.95 27.84
N VAL A 7 46.78 -4.81 26.88
CA VAL A 7 46.09 -4.51 25.59
C VAL A 7 45.52 -5.87 25.15
N GLY A 8 44.23 -6.13 25.02
CA GLY A 8 43.24 -5.38 24.26
C GLY A 8 42.99 -6.11 22.93
N ALA A 9 42.03 -7.03 22.91
CA ALA A 9 41.47 -7.58 21.66
C ALA A 9 40.02 -8.03 21.90
N ALA A 10 39.15 -7.05 22.15
CA ALA A 10 37.72 -7.24 21.94
C ALA A 10 37.50 -7.32 20.42
N LEU A 11 37.40 -8.54 19.89
CA LEU A 11 36.94 -8.80 18.53
C LEU A 11 35.45 -8.43 18.46
N LEU A 12 35.20 -7.17 18.11
CA LEU A 12 33.90 -6.70 17.61
C LEU A 12 33.64 -7.41 16.28
N LEU A 13 32.70 -8.35 16.27
CA LEU A 13 32.14 -8.89 15.03
C LEU A 13 31.46 -7.74 14.27
N PRO A 14 31.83 -7.49 13.00
CA PRO A 14 31.20 -6.44 12.21
C PRO A 14 29.74 -6.82 11.92
N GLY A 15 28.89 -5.79 11.99
CA GLY A 15 27.46 -5.90 11.81
C GLY A 15 27.08 -6.64 10.53
N VAL A 16 26.08 -7.50 10.66
CA VAL A 16 25.39 -8.13 9.53
C VAL A 16 24.66 -7.02 8.79
N VAL A 17 25.33 -6.39 7.82
CA VAL A 17 24.66 -5.60 6.79
C VAL A 17 23.82 -6.60 6.00
N ALA A 18 22.50 -6.55 6.21
CA ALA A 18 21.55 -7.27 5.38
C ALA A 18 21.81 -6.87 3.92
N ALA A 19 22.38 -7.79 3.15
CA ALA A 19 22.56 -7.61 1.72
C ALA A 19 21.17 -7.39 1.11
N GLN A 20 20.84 -6.13 0.81
CA GLN A 20 19.72 -5.82 -0.06
C GLN A 20 20.08 -6.44 -1.40
N ALA A 21 19.38 -7.51 -1.78
CA ALA A 21 19.61 -8.19 -3.04
C ALA A 21 19.14 -7.27 -4.18
N THR A 22 20.00 -6.34 -4.57
CA THR A 22 19.81 -5.49 -5.75
C THR A 22 19.75 -6.39 -6.98
N LEU A 23 18.73 -6.19 -7.82
CA LEU A 23 18.59 -6.96 -9.04
C LEU A 23 19.78 -6.72 -9.97
N SER A 24 20.23 -7.76 -10.69
CA SER A 24 21.16 -7.50 -11.79
C SER A 24 20.44 -6.67 -12.88
N PRO A 25 21.13 -5.69 -13.50
CA PRO A 25 20.53 -4.87 -14.55
C PRO A 25 20.09 -5.70 -15.76
N ASP A 26 20.79 -6.78 -16.07
CA ASP A 26 20.40 -7.72 -17.14
C ASP A 26 19.06 -8.37 -16.89
N LEU A 27 18.77 -8.74 -15.63
CA LEU A 27 17.48 -9.31 -15.26
C LEU A 27 16.37 -8.27 -15.40
N LEU A 28 16.60 -7.04 -14.93
CA LEU A 28 15.63 -5.95 -15.02
C LEU A 28 15.20 -5.67 -16.47
N ASN A 29 16.17 -5.65 -17.40
CA ASN A 29 15.91 -5.43 -18.83
C ASN A 29 15.10 -6.56 -19.49
N ARG A 30 15.14 -7.77 -18.93
CA ARG A 30 14.37 -8.93 -19.43
C ARG A 30 12.93 -8.95 -18.91
N LEU A 31 12.64 -8.23 -17.83
CA LEU A 31 11.31 -8.21 -17.25
C LEU A 31 10.37 -7.34 -18.10
N PRO A 32 9.30 -7.90 -18.67
CA PRO A 32 8.31 -7.12 -19.39
C PRO A 32 7.59 -6.14 -18.46
N ALA A 33 7.34 -4.92 -18.93
CA ALA A 33 6.60 -3.93 -18.17
C ALA A 33 5.15 -4.37 -17.98
N ASN A 34 4.61 -4.12 -16.78
CA ASN A 34 3.24 -4.44 -16.38
C ASN A 34 2.89 -5.92 -16.54
N GLN A 35 3.84 -6.80 -16.23
CA GLN A 35 3.69 -8.25 -16.33
C GLN A 35 4.35 -8.97 -15.15
N VAL A 36 3.92 -10.21 -14.94
CA VAL A 36 4.45 -11.13 -13.93
C VAL A 36 5.35 -12.15 -14.62
N THR A 37 6.57 -12.32 -14.13
CA THR A 37 7.56 -13.26 -14.67
C THR A 37 8.01 -14.22 -13.58
N GLU A 38 7.99 -15.52 -13.86
CA GLU A 38 8.56 -16.54 -12.98
C GLU A 38 9.97 -16.91 -13.45
N LEU A 39 10.96 -16.81 -12.56
CA LEU A 39 12.35 -17.19 -12.80
C LEU A 39 12.91 -17.83 -11.52
N ASP A 40 13.52 -19.00 -11.64
CA ASP A 40 14.20 -19.71 -10.54
C ASP A 40 13.34 -19.86 -9.26
N GLY A 41 12.05 -20.16 -9.42
CA GLY A 41 11.11 -20.29 -8.31
C GLY A 41 10.78 -18.98 -7.58
N GLN A 42 11.18 -17.84 -8.15
CA GLN A 42 10.83 -16.50 -7.73
C GLN A 42 9.90 -15.86 -8.75
N ILE A 43 9.05 -14.97 -8.26
CA ILE A 43 8.13 -14.18 -9.05
C ILE A 43 8.62 -12.75 -9.01
N TYR A 44 8.77 -12.17 -10.20
CA TYR A 44 9.13 -10.79 -10.41
C TYR A 44 7.94 -10.10 -11.05
N VAL A 45 7.52 -8.98 -10.47
CA VAL A 45 6.47 -8.15 -11.06
C VAL A 45 7.03 -6.78 -11.29
N ARG A 46 7.10 -6.41 -12.57
CA ARG A 46 7.55 -5.10 -13.01
C ARG A 46 6.32 -4.28 -13.37
N VAL A 47 6.18 -3.12 -12.73
CA VAL A 47 5.07 -2.19 -12.98
C VAL A 47 5.66 -0.82 -13.28
N MET A 48 5.15 -0.19 -14.33
CA MET A 48 5.58 1.13 -14.75
C MET A 48 4.36 1.98 -15.07
N ASP A 49 4.36 3.21 -14.57
CA ASP A 49 3.28 4.17 -14.83
C ASP A 49 3.82 5.60 -14.93
N GLN A 50 3.04 6.46 -15.59
CA GLN A 50 3.35 7.87 -15.74
C GLN A 50 3.19 8.59 -14.40
N ARG A 51 4.08 9.55 -14.14
CA ARG A 51 4.03 10.31 -12.91
C ARG A 51 2.83 11.24 -12.89
N ARG A 52 1.91 10.98 -11.97
CA ARG A 52 0.75 11.84 -11.66
C ARG A 52 0.81 12.28 -10.21
N GLY A 53 1.67 13.27 -9.91
CA GLY A 53 1.80 13.88 -8.59
C GLY A 53 3.05 13.47 -7.81
N ALA A 54 2.88 13.19 -6.51
CA ALA A 54 3.99 12.92 -5.59
C ALA A 54 4.62 11.54 -5.83
N THR A 55 5.95 11.51 -6.02
CA THR A 55 6.70 10.28 -6.33
C THR A 55 6.51 9.20 -5.26
N GLN A 56 6.54 9.56 -3.98
CA GLN A 56 6.34 8.58 -2.90
C GLN A 56 4.93 7.96 -2.90
N ALA A 57 3.91 8.75 -3.25
CA ALA A 57 2.53 8.24 -3.36
C ALA A 57 2.40 7.29 -4.56
N LEU A 58 3.04 7.64 -5.67
CA LEU A 58 3.10 6.81 -6.87
C LEU A 58 3.82 5.48 -6.59
N GLU A 59 4.98 5.51 -5.93
CA GLU A 59 5.71 4.28 -5.57
C GLU A 59 4.81 3.30 -4.82
N ARG A 60 4.14 3.77 -3.76
CA ARG A 60 3.23 2.95 -2.96
C ARG A 60 2.07 2.42 -3.79
N LEU A 61 1.53 3.22 -4.70
CA LEU A 61 0.49 2.81 -5.63
C LEU A 61 0.98 1.69 -6.56
N LEU A 62 2.19 1.82 -7.12
CA LEU A 62 2.78 0.82 -8.01
C LEU A 62 3.15 -0.47 -7.27
N ILE A 63 3.67 -0.39 -6.04
CA ILE A 63 3.90 -1.56 -5.18
C ILE A 63 2.59 -2.30 -4.91
N ASN A 64 1.52 -1.57 -4.57
CA ASN A 64 0.21 -2.16 -4.37
C ASN A 64 -0.30 -2.84 -5.65
N ARG A 65 -0.23 -2.15 -6.80
CA ARG A 65 -0.61 -2.71 -8.10
C ARG A 65 0.18 -3.97 -8.44
N ALA A 66 1.49 -3.96 -8.23
CA ALA A 66 2.36 -5.10 -8.46
C ALA A 66 1.97 -6.30 -7.57
N SER A 67 1.65 -6.03 -6.31
CA SER A 67 1.20 -7.06 -5.36
C SER A 67 -0.14 -7.67 -5.77
N VAL A 68 -1.10 -6.85 -6.25
CA VAL A 68 -2.37 -7.34 -6.79
C VAL A 68 -2.14 -8.24 -8.00
N MET A 69 -1.27 -7.83 -8.94
CA MET A 69 -0.91 -8.63 -10.10
C MET A 69 -0.28 -9.98 -9.71
N ALA A 70 0.64 -9.97 -8.74
CA ALA A 70 1.22 -11.20 -8.20
C ALA A 70 0.14 -12.12 -7.61
N GLY A 71 -0.80 -11.54 -6.86
CA GLY A 71 -1.94 -12.27 -6.29
C GLY A 71 -2.83 -12.93 -7.33
N HIS A 72 -3.21 -12.18 -8.37
CA HIS A 72 -4.01 -12.70 -9.48
C HIS A 72 -3.29 -13.87 -10.18
N TRP A 73 -2.00 -13.70 -10.45
CA TRP A 73 -1.19 -14.73 -11.11
C TRP A 73 -1.06 -15.99 -10.24
N LEU A 74 -0.76 -15.84 -8.94
CA LEU A 74 -0.60 -16.94 -8.00
C LEU A 74 -1.90 -17.74 -7.78
N CYS A 75 -3.04 -17.06 -7.75
CA CYS A 75 -4.35 -17.67 -7.57
C CYS A 75 -5.00 -18.10 -8.89
N ASN A 76 -4.35 -17.87 -10.03
CA ASN A 76 -4.95 -18.00 -11.37
C ASN A 76 -6.34 -17.35 -11.45
N PHE A 77 -6.48 -16.17 -10.83
CA PHE A 77 -7.74 -15.47 -10.68
C PHE A 77 -7.91 -14.47 -11.82
N SER A 78 -9.02 -14.59 -12.55
CA SER A 78 -9.44 -13.60 -13.52
C SER A 78 -10.41 -12.62 -12.85
N PRO A 79 -10.13 -11.30 -12.87
CA PRO A 79 -11.03 -10.30 -12.29
C PRO A 79 -12.40 -10.36 -12.97
N LYS A 80 -13.45 -10.25 -12.16
CA LYS A 80 -14.85 -10.21 -12.58
C LYS A 80 -15.55 -9.06 -11.88
N PRO A 81 -16.59 -8.45 -12.49
CA PRO A 81 -17.39 -7.43 -11.82
C PRO A 81 -17.99 -8.00 -10.53
N ASN A 82 -18.06 -7.16 -9.49
CA ASN A 82 -18.58 -7.52 -8.16
C ASN A 82 -17.84 -8.68 -7.47
N GLN A 83 -16.64 -9.05 -7.93
CA GLN A 83 -15.79 -10.02 -7.27
C GLN A 83 -14.49 -9.39 -6.84
N ARG A 84 -13.97 -9.88 -5.72
CA ARG A 84 -12.73 -9.42 -5.13
C ARG A 84 -11.90 -10.62 -4.68
N LEU A 85 -10.63 -10.64 -5.06
CA LEU A 85 -9.67 -11.58 -4.51
C LEU A 85 -9.08 -11.02 -3.20
N GLU A 86 -9.23 -11.75 -2.11
CA GLU A 86 -8.41 -11.61 -0.90
C GLU A 86 -7.33 -12.68 -0.94
N VAL A 87 -6.07 -12.25 -0.86
CA VAL A 87 -4.90 -13.13 -0.93
C VAL A 87 -3.87 -12.70 0.11
N SER A 88 -3.27 -13.68 0.78
CA SER A 88 -2.19 -13.46 1.75
C SER A 88 -0.83 -13.73 1.08
N LEU A 89 -0.13 -12.66 0.71
CA LEU A 89 1.20 -12.75 0.11
C LEU A 89 2.27 -12.65 1.20
N GLN A 90 3.31 -13.48 1.09
CA GLN A 90 4.43 -13.49 2.03
C GLN A 90 5.73 -13.17 1.29
N GLY A 91 6.68 -12.55 2.00
CA GLY A 91 8.02 -12.29 1.46
C GLY A 91 8.05 -11.34 0.27
N VAL A 92 7.08 -10.43 0.15
CA VAL A 92 7.11 -9.37 -0.87
C VAL A 92 8.24 -8.40 -0.54
N ASN A 93 9.19 -8.27 -1.46
CA ASN A 93 10.33 -7.37 -1.32
C ASN A 93 10.36 -6.40 -2.50
N LEU A 94 10.45 -5.11 -2.20
CA LEU A 94 10.79 -4.09 -3.20
C LEU A 94 12.28 -4.23 -3.52
N ILE A 95 12.61 -4.50 -4.78
CA ILE A 95 13.99 -4.74 -5.25
C ILE A 95 14.48 -3.65 -6.20
N HIS A 96 13.56 -2.89 -6.79
CA HIS A 96 13.87 -1.77 -7.67
C HIS A 96 12.75 -0.73 -7.59
N SER A 97 13.13 0.54 -7.43
CA SER A 97 12.26 1.71 -7.53
C SER A 97 13.07 2.82 -8.19
N TYR A 98 12.66 3.24 -9.38
CA TYR A 98 13.37 4.26 -10.14
C TYR A 98 12.41 5.14 -10.92
N GLU A 99 12.66 6.44 -10.92
CA GLU A 99 11.94 7.40 -11.76
C GLU A 99 12.82 7.75 -12.97
N SER A 100 12.30 7.53 -14.18
CA SER A 100 12.97 7.86 -15.43
C SER A 100 12.01 8.56 -16.37
N SER A 101 12.41 9.71 -16.91
CA SER A 101 11.68 10.43 -17.96
C SER A 101 10.19 10.66 -17.66
N GLY A 102 9.87 10.99 -16.40
CA GLY A 102 8.49 11.23 -15.96
C GLY A 102 7.65 9.97 -15.76
N SER A 103 8.24 8.79 -15.89
CA SER A 103 7.63 7.51 -15.51
C SER A 103 8.31 6.95 -14.28
N MET A 104 7.53 6.30 -13.41
CA MET A 104 8.07 5.57 -12.28
C MET A 104 7.97 4.08 -12.55
N GLU A 105 9.07 3.39 -12.30
CA GLU A 105 9.24 1.96 -12.45
C GLU A 105 9.47 1.33 -11.07
N VAL A 106 8.71 0.28 -10.78
CA VAL A 106 8.84 -0.51 -9.57
C VAL A 106 8.94 -1.97 -9.95
N VAL A 107 9.86 -2.69 -9.31
CA VAL A 107 9.92 -4.14 -9.36
C VAL A 107 9.84 -4.71 -7.96
N ILE A 108 8.89 -5.62 -7.76
CA ILE A 108 8.80 -6.42 -6.56
C ILE A 108 9.23 -7.86 -6.85
N ARG A 109 9.75 -8.52 -5.81
CA ARG A 109 10.14 -9.91 -5.80
C ARG A 109 9.43 -10.64 -4.69
N LEU A 110 8.94 -11.82 -4.98
CA LEU A 110 8.38 -12.74 -3.99
C LEU A 110 8.71 -14.19 -4.37
N LYS A 111 8.70 -15.09 -3.40
CA LYS A 111 8.89 -16.52 -3.67
C LYS A 111 7.62 -17.08 -4.31
N LYS A 112 7.76 -18.04 -5.22
CA LYS A 112 6.62 -18.83 -5.68
C LYS A 112 6.04 -19.60 -4.50
N GLN A 113 4.78 -19.33 -4.19
CA GLN A 113 4.06 -19.90 -3.05
C GLN A 113 2.63 -20.20 -3.44
N LYS A 114 1.94 -21.04 -2.68
CA LYS A 114 0.50 -21.27 -2.84
C LYS A 114 -0.25 -20.53 -1.73
N PRO A 115 -0.63 -19.25 -1.94
CA PRO A 115 -1.33 -18.49 -0.92
C PRO A 115 -2.77 -18.99 -0.79
N ASP A 116 -3.40 -18.65 0.34
CA ASP A 116 -4.84 -18.82 0.50
C ASP A 116 -5.57 -17.77 -0.36
N CYS A 117 -6.47 -18.23 -1.22
CA CYS A 117 -7.16 -17.43 -2.23
C CYS A 117 -8.67 -17.44 -1.94
N VAL A 118 -9.19 -16.35 -1.37
CA VAL A 118 -10.61 -16.22 -1.07
C VAL A 118 -11.23 -15.22 -2.03
N VAL A 119 -12.26 -15.65 -2.78
CA VAL A 119 -13.04 -14.76 -3.63
C VAL A 119 -14.27 -14.30 -2.84
N GLN A 120 -14.40 -12.98 -2.69
CA GLN A 120 -15.54 -12.33 -2.06
C GLN A 120 -16.41 -11.67 -3.12
N THR A 121 -17.72 -11.91 -3.05
CA THR A 121 -18.70 -11.15 -3.82
C THR A 121 -18.99 -9.85 -3.10
N VAL A 122 -18.73 -8.73 -3.76
CA VAL A 122 -18.99 -7.39 -3.22
C VAL A 122 -20.31 -6.92 -3.81
N ALA A 123 -21.29 -6.63 -2.94
CA ALA A 123 -22.55 -6.04 -3.39
C ALA A 123 -22.28 -4.69 -4.08
N SER A 124 -22.85 -4.49 -5.26
CA SER A 124 -22.85 -3.19 -5.93
C SER A 124 -23.49 -2.16 -5.00
N SER A 125 -22.73 -1.12 -4.61
CA SER A 125 -23.28 -0.01 -3.85
C SER A 125 -24.50 0.53 -4.61
N PRO A 126 -25.66 0.74 -3.95
CA PRO A 126 -26.76 1.43 -4.59
C PRO A 126 -26.26 2.81 -5.07
N PRO A 127 -26.70 3.28 -6.25
CA PRO A 127 -26.36 4.61 -6.73
C PRO A 127 -26.79 5.65 -5.68
N PRO A 128 -26.04 6.76 -5.51
CA PRO A 128 -26.43 7.80 -4.59
C PRO A 128 -27.83 8.29 -4.96
N VAL A 129 -28.77 8.18 -4.03
CA VAL A 129 -30.14 8.67 -4.19
C VAL A 129 -30.03 10.17 -4.48
N ALA A 130 -30.46 10.59 -5.67
CA ALA A 130 -30.53 12.00 -6.03
C ALA A 130 -31.32 12.73 -4.93
N ALA A 131 -30.71 13.75 -4.34
CA ALA A 131 -31.33 14.55 -3.30
C ALA A 131 -32.66 15.10 -3.80
N THR A 132 -33.76 14.61 -3.23
CA THR A 132 -35.09 15.17 -3.42
C THR A 132 -35.04 16.64 -3.00
N PRO A 133 -35.41 17.62 -3.84
CA PRO A 133 -35.43 19.02 -3.43
C PRO A 133 -36.46 19.19 -2.30
N LEU A 134 -36.03 19.69 -1.13
CA LEU A 134 -36.97 20.11 -0.10
C LEU A 134 -37.81 21.29 -0.64
N PRO A 135 -39.14 21.32 -0.38
CA PRO A 135 -39.98 22.46 -0.72
C PRO A 135 -39.50 23.74 -0.02
N GLN A 136 -39.32 24.81 -0.80
CA GLN A 136 -39.02 26.15 -0.31
C GLN A 136 -40.16 26.65 0.60
N ALA A 137 -39.83 27.10 1.80
CA ALA A 137 -40.73 27.88 2.65
C ALA A 137 -40.46 29.40 2.44
N PRO A 138 -41.51 30.25 2.44
CA PRO A 138 -41.46 31.66 2.04
C PRO A 138 -40.73 32.58 3.04
N PRO A 139 -40.35 33.81 2.62
CA PRO A 139 -39.46 34.69 3.38
C PRO A 139 -40.23 35.55 4.39
N GLU A 140 -39.68 35.81 5.58
CA GLU A 140 -39.98 37.03 6.35
C GLU A 140 -38.98 37.31 7.50
N THR A 141 -38.14 38.33 7.26
CA THR A 141 -37.89 39.56 8.05
C THR A 141 -37.56 39.53 9.56
N THR A 142 -36.57 40.37 9.89
CA THR A 142 -36.19 41.04 11.17
C THR A 142 -35.21 40.36 12.15
N SER A 143 -33.97 40.87 12.14
CA SER A 143 -33.02 40.97 13.28
C SER A 143 -33.19 42.38 13.92
N PRO A 144 -32.49 42.81 15.01
CA PRO A 144 -31.48 42.11 15.83
C PRO A 144 -31.66 42.32 17.36
N SER A 145 -31.01 41.51 18.21
CA SER A 145 -30.46 42.02 19.49
C SER A 145 -29.44 41.06 20.11
N ALA A 146 -28.38 41.67 20.65
CA ALA A 146 -27.25 41.04 21.28
C ALA A 146 -27.53 40.68 22.76
N SER A 147 -27.06 39.51 23.21
CA SER A 147 -26.17 39.34 24.39
C SER A 147 -26.21 37.91 24.93
N ALA A 148 -25.01 37.31 24.99
CA ALA A 148 -24.47 36.37 25.97
C ALA A 148 -25.37 35.29 26.65
N LEU A 149 -25.15 34.03 26.24
CA LEU A 149 -25.01 32.74 26.99
C LEU A 149 -25.77 32.54 28.33
N PRO A 150 -26.42 31.37 28.53
CA PRO A 150 -25.64 30.16 28.90
C PRO A 150 -26.14 28.78 28.38
N SER A 151 -25.17 27.90 28.16
CA SER A 151 -25.09 26.42 28.28
C SER A 151 -26.28 25.51 27.92
N LEU A 152 -26.08 24.64 26.91
CA LEU A 152 -26.60 23.24 26.88
C LEU A 152 -25.66 22.32 26.04
N PRO A 153 -25.74 20.99 26.23
CA PRO A 153 -24.63 20.04 26.10
C PRO A 153 -24.54 19.33 24.74
N ASN A 154 -23.55 18.44 24.65
CA ASN A 154 -23.36 17.33 23.71
C ASN A 154 -22.47 17.54 22.47
N ALA A 155 -21.34 16.82 22.54
CA ALA A 155 -20.89 15.84 21.55
C ALA A 155 -20.78 16.29 20.09
N SER A 156 -19.55 16.42 19.61
CA SER A 156 -18.96 15.37 18.75
C SER A 156 -17.52 15.74 18.41
N THR A 157 -16.60 15.00 19.01
CA THR A 157 -15.19 14.93 18.66
C THR A 157 -15.04 14.57 17.17
N PRO A 158 -14.18 15.24 16.40
CA PRO A 158 -13.81 14.75 15.08
C PRO A 158 -13.06 13.42 15.21
N PRO A 159 -13.34 12.40 14.38
CA PRO A 159 -12.57 11.15 14.44
C PRO A 159 -11.12 11.44 14.06
N ALA A 160 -10.24 11.08 14.98
CA ALA A 160 -8.80 11.15 14.86
C ALA A 160 -8.30 10.40 13.63
N SER A 161 -7.30 10.99 12.97
CA SER A 161 -6.40 10.29 12.06
C SER A 161 -5.76 9.08 12.78
N PRO A 162 -5.68 7.88 12.17
CA PRO A 162 -4.88 6.81 12.72
C PRO A 162 -3.39 7.14 12.54
N ALA A 163 -2.70 7.35 13.66
CA ALA A 163 -1.24 7.37 13.75
C ALA A 163 -0.67 5.98 13.35
N PRO A 164 0.59 5.93 12.85
CA PRO A 164 1.23 4.68 12.47
C PRO A 164 1.63 3.87 13.72
N SER A 165 1.03 2.69 13.90
CA SER A 165 1.46 1.72 14.92
C SER A 165 2.76 1.07 14.48
N THR A 166 3.84 1.35 15.21
CA THR A 166 5.07 0.57 15.14
C THR A 166 4.90 -0.59 16.12
N ASP A 167 4.77 -1.81 15.61
CA ASP A 167 5.03 -3.00 16.40
C ASP A 167 5.64 -4.09 15.51
N ALA A 168 6.85 -4.47 15.87
CA ALA A 168 7.60 -5.55 15.26
C ALA A 168 7.10 -6.89 15.83
N ASN A 169 6.31 -7.65 15.06
CA ASN A 169 6.32 -9.12 15.12
C ASN A 169 5.56 -9.77 13.95
N GLY A 170 6.26 -10.55 13.12
CA GLY A 170 5.74 -11.74 12.44
C GLY A 170 4.46 -11.70 11.60
N GLY A 171 4.01 -10.55 11.09
CA GLY A 171 2.73 -10.42 10.40
C GLY A 171 2.83 -10.38 8.88
N GLY A 172 2.34 -11.41 8.19
CA GLY A 172 2.15 -11.39 6.74
C GLY A 172 1.28 -10.21 6.28
N PHE A 173 1.59 -9.65 5.12
CA PHE A 173 0.95 -8.43 4.60
C PHE A 173 -0.34 -8.78 3.84
N LYS A 174 -1.51 -8.39 4.38
CA LYS A 174 -2.79 -8.53 3.67
C LYS A 174 -2.96 -7.36 2.68
N VAL A 175 -2.87 -7.63 1.38
CA VAL A 175 -3.13 -6.62 0.34
C VAL A 175 -4.58 -6.70 -0.12
N ARG A 176 -5.23 -5.54 -0.19
CA ARG A 176 -6.63 -5.37 -0.57
C ARG A 176 -6.71 -4.78 -1.97
N ALA A 177 -6.85 -5.63 -3.00
CA ALA A 177 -7.06 -5.19 -4.39
C ALA A 177 -8.46 -4.60 -4.58
N TYR A 178 -8.60 -3.49 -5.31
CA TYR A 178 -9.88 -2.95 -5.75
C TYR A 178 -9.79 -2.71 -7.27
N SER A 179 -10.73 -3.27 -8.04
CA SER A 179 -10.90 -2.90 -9.44
C SER A 179 -12.01 -1.86 -9.51
N LYS A 180 -11.68 -0.62 -9.90
CA LYS A 180 -12.65 0.33 -10.43
C LYS A 180 -12.46 0.33 -11.93
N GLU A 181 -13.33 -0.38 -12.64
CA GLU A 181 -13.52 -0.15 -14.07
C GLU A 181 -14.81 0.66 -14.22
N TYR A 182 -14.72 1.68 -15.09
CA TYR A 182 -15.76 2.64 -15.41
C TYR A 182 -16.82 2.03 -16.31
#